data_AF-A0A8S0QZV7-F1
#
_entry.id   AF-A0A8S0QZV7-F1
#
_cell.length_a   1.000
_cell.length_b   1.000
_cell.length_c   1.000
_cell.angle_alpha   90.00
_cell.angle_beta   90.00
_cell.angle_gamma   90.00
#
_symmetry.space_group_name_H-M   'P 1'
#
loop_
_entity.id
_entity.type
_entity.pdbx_description
1 polymer ?
#
loop_
_entity_poly.entity_id
_entity_poly.type
_entity_poly.pdbx_seq_one_letter_code
_entity_poly.pdbx_strand_id
1 'polypeptide(L)'
;MATLQNSSIACSSSSSSSSWDRRRGIIRATLNVPRRTKNISQSWSHTITDKKLSPININTFKRNDNDGPEPLVIAKLYAILEAVADRVEMHKNIGEQRNNWNSLLLTSINALTLAAAAMTGIAATSAVGGGAPVAALKLSSTVMYLSATGMLSIMNKIQPSQLAEEQRNAARWFKQLHNQIQTIIEMGNPATSDVKEMMEKVLALDKAYPLPLLGAMLKKFPANVEPAVWWPEQRRRQAKGLDGKKGWNGKLEEEMREIIGVIRKKDKADYLRLGGKALKFNKFLAISGPVLTGLAALGSAFVGSPNHGSWAVVLGVVAGALASVVNTFEHGMQVGMVFEMYRSNAGFFELMEESMESNLTEKDMGRRENGELFEMKVALQLGRSLSQLRDLATSSSCKEEEEIEEFASKLF
;
A
#
# COMPACT_ATOMS: atom_id res chain seq x y z
N MET A 1 19.20 -22.41 -68.40
CA MET A 1 17.87 -21.77 -68.36
C MET A 1 17.91 -20.64 -67.34
N ALA A 2 17.37 -19.49 -67.74
CA ALA A 2 17.38 -18.14 -67.14
C ALA A 2 17.39 -18.08 -65.59
N THR A 3 18.22 -17.31 -64.86
CA THR A 3 18.59 -15.86 -64.80
C THR A 3 17.55 -14.92 -64.19
N LEU A 4 18.09 -13.97 -63.39
CA LEU A 4 17.55 -12.71 -62.82
C LEU A 4 17.17 -12.81 -61.32
N GLN A 5 17.60 -11.94 -60.40
CA GLN A 5 18.35 -10.69 -60.52
C GLN A 5 18.90 -10.29 -59.14
N ASN A 6 20.17 -9.86 -59.12
CA ASN A 6 20.80 -9.12 -58.03
C ASN A 6 21.01 -7.69 -58.53
N SER A 7 20.79 -6.67 -57.71
CA SER A 7 21.18 -5.29 -58.04
C SER A 7 21.93 -4.65 -56.87
N SER A 8 23.24 -4.56 -57.06
CA SER A 8 24.16 -3.62 -56.44
C SER A 8 24.35 -2.42 -57.37
N ILE A 9 24.46 -1.20 -56.84
CA ILE A 9 25.15 -0.10 -57.53
C ILE A 9 26.10 0.59 -56.55
N ALA A 10 27.33 0.75 -57.01
CA ALA A 10 28.50 1.26 -56.33
C ALA A 10 28.84 2.71 -56.75
N CYS A 11 29.49 3.43 -55.83
CA CYS A 11 30.62 4.38 -55.97
C CYS A 11 30.70 5.36 -57.17
N SER A 12 30.85 6.67 -56.88
CA SER A 12 32.15 7.40 -56.90
C SER A 12 32.01 8.94 -57.01
N SER A 13 32.74 9.62 -56.12
CA SER A 13 33.52 10.88 -56.23
C SER A 13 33.20 11.95 -57.28
N SER A 14 33.14 13.22 -56.85
CA SER A 14 33.70 14.37 -57.57
C SER A 14 34.08 15.48 -56.59
N SER A 15 35.36 15.87 -56.62
CA SER A 15 35.98 16.96 -55.85
C SER A 15 35.90 18.27 -56.64
N SER A 16 35.79 19.42 -55.96
CA SER A 16 36.39 20.69 -56.40
C SER A 16 36.59 21.65 -55.23
N SER A 17 37.72 22.35 -55.30
CA SER A 17 38.49 23.02 -54.25
C SER A 17 38.10 24.46 -53.95
N SER A 18 38.45 24.94 -52.74
CA SER A 18 39.17 26.22 -52.60
C SER A 18 39.97 26.30 -51.29
N SER A 19 40.90 27.25 -51.28
CA SER A 19 42.18 27.27 -50.57
C SER A 19 42.16 27.84 -49.15
N TRP A 20 43.16 27.39 -48.38
CA TRP A 20 43.95 28.11 -47.36
C TRP A 20 43.25 29.12 -46.44
N ASP A 21 43.21 28.81 -45.13
CA ASP A 21 44.05 29.57 -44.20
C ASP A 21 44.28 28.86 -42.86
N ARG A 22 45.53 28.93 -42.39
CA ARG A 22 45.93 28.48 -41.05
C ARG A 22 45.47 29.50 -40.02
N ARG A 23 44.73 29.08 -39.00
CA ARG A 23 44.84 29.67 -37.64
C ARG A 23 44.36 28.67 -36.59
N ARG A 24 45.25 28.39 -35.63
CA ARG A 24 44.96 27.67 -34.38
C ARG A 24 43.82 28.39 -33.66
N GLY A 25 42.70 27.70 -33.45
CA GLY A 25 41.59 28.17 -32.63
C GLY A 25 41.26 27.12 -31.59
N ILE A 26 41.57 27.41 -30.32
CA ILE A 26 41.09 26.66 -29.17
C ILE A 26 39.56 26.67 -29.20
N ILE A 27 38.91 25.52 -29.37
CA ILE A 27 37.46 25.42 -29.22
C ILE A 27 37.16 25.50 -27.72
N ARG A 28 36.88 26.72 -27.26
CA ARG A 28 36.26 26.98 -25.97
C ARG A 28 34.75 26.79 -26.16
N ALA A 29 34.19 25.74 -25.57
CA ALA A 29 32.74 25.61 -25.48
C ALA A 29 32.21 26.66 -24.49
N THR A 30 31.61 27.73 -25.02
CA THR A 30 30.95 28.77 -24.22
C THR A 30 29.57 28.25 -23.81
N LEU A 31 29.41 27.93 -22.53
CA LEU A 31 28.13 27.59 -21.94
C LEU A 31 27.37 28.90 -21.69
N ASN A 32 26.45 29.26 -22.59
CA ASN A 32 25.59 30.42 -22.41
C ASN A 32 24.54 30.09 -21.34
N VAL A 33 24.86 30.45 -20.10
CA VAL A 33 23.91 30.49 -18.99
C VAL A 33 23.08 31.78 -19.12
N PRO A 34 21.73 31.73 -19.14
CA PRO A 34 20.93 32.95 -19.17
C PRO A 34 21.09 33.69 -17.84
N ARG A 35 21.63 34.92 -17.91
CA ARG A 35 21.75 35.81 -16.75
C ARG A 35 20.38 36.44 -16.48
N ARG A 36 19.83 36.11 -15.31
CA ARG A 36 18.66 36.72 -14.67
C ARG A 36 18.75 38.25 -14.69
N THR A 37 17.89 38.92 -15.46
CA THR A 37 17.66 40.37 -15.37
C THR A 37 16.37 40.67 -14.63
N LYS A 38 16.48 41.68 -13.76
CA LYS A 38 15.41 42.22 -12.92
C LYS A 38 14.52 43.15 -13.75
N ASN A 39 13.22 43.14 -13.40
CA ASN A 39 12.20 44.17 -13.61
C ASN A 39 11.67 44.41 -15.04
N ILE A 40 10.49 43.88 -15.34
CA ILE A 40 9.39 44.64 -15.97
C ILE A 40 8.08 44.30 -15.23
N SER A 41 7.35 45.35 -14.88
CA SER A 41 6.10 45.42 -14.13
C SER A 41 4.94 45.69 -15.11
N GLN A 42 3.71 45.36 -14.67
CA GLN A 42 2.37 45.60 -15.27
C GLN A 42 2.03 44.66 -16.43
N SER A 43 0.90 43.93 -16.45
CA SER A 43 -0.44 44.21 -15.93
C SER A 43 -1.24 42.89 -15.82
N TRP A 44 -1.66 42.54 -14.60
CA TRP A 44 -3.00 42.03 -14.28
C TRP A 44 -3.08 41.84 -12.76
N SER A 45 -3.55 42.91 -12.10
CA SER A 45 -3.83 42.96 -10.67
C SER A 45 -5.32 42.69 -10.48
N HIS A 46 -5.68 41.53 -9.94
CA HIS A 46 -6.87 41.42 -9.09
C HIS A 46 -6.39 41.40 -7.64
N THR A 47 -6.74 42.48 -6.96
CA THR A 47 -6.33 42.88 -5.62
C THR A 47 -6.71 41.83 -4.57
N ILE A 48 -5.73 41.12 -4.02
CA ILE A 48 -5.86 40.44 -2.72
C ILE A 48 -4.88 41.15 -1.79
N THR A 49 -5.39 42.10 -1.02
CA THR A 49 -4.66 42.83 -0.01
C THR A 49 -4.34 41.90 1.16
N ASP A 50 -3.05 41.78 1.46
CA ASP A 50 -2.52 41.33 2.74
C ASP A 50 -3.23 42.05 3.89
N LYS A 51 -4.05 41.30 4.63
CA LYS A 51 -4.38 41.62 6.01
C LYS A 51 -3.82 40.51 6.88
N LYS A 52 -2.70 40.83 7.53
CA LYS A 52 -2.16 40.21 8.74
C LYS A 52 -3.32 39.67 9.60
N LEU A 53 -3.50 38.34 9.64
CA LEU A 53 -4.50 37.70 10.48
C LEU A 53 -4.02 37.81 11.95
N SER A 54 -4.39 38.90 12.60
CA SER A 54 -4.53 38.97 14.05
C SER A 54 -5.52 37.88 14.52
N PRO A 55 -5.39 37.38 15.77
CA PRO A 55 -6.27 36.34 16.28
C PRO A 55 -7.71 36.84 16.21
N ILE A 56 -8.58 36.08 15.55
CA ILE A 56 -9.99 36.42 15.40
C ILE A 56 -10.58 36.49 16.81
N ASN A 57 -10.88 37.72 17.24
CA ASN A 57 -11.66 38.01 18.42
C ASN A 57 -13.09 37.50 18.15
N ILE A 58 -13.49 36.48 18.88
CA ILE A 58 -14.80 35.86 18.78
C ILE A 58 -15.81 36.85 19.37
N ASN A 59 -16.33 37.74 18.53
CA ASN A 59 -17.51 38.52 18.88
C ASN A 59 -18.69 37.54 18.93
N THR A 60 -19.08 37.20 20.16
CA THR A 60 -20.32 36.54 20.55
C THR A 60 -21.50 37.14 19.79
N PHE A 61 -21.95 36.44 18.76
CA PHE A 61 -23.31 36.59 18.25
C PHE A 61 -24.25 35.99 19.30
N LYS A 62 -24.91 36.85 20.08
CA LYS A 62 -26.09 36.45 20.86
C LYS A 62 -27.18 36.07 19.86
N ARG A 63 -27.34 34.77 19.63
CA ARG A 63 -28.51 34.20 18.97
C ARG A 63 -29.40 33.65 20.07
N ASN A 64 -30.64 34.14 20.13
CA ASN A 64 -31.64 33.73 21.10
C ASN A 64 -31.84 32.21 21.09
N ASP A 65 -31.86 31.65 22.29
CA ASP A 65 -32.14 30.25 22.58
C ASP A 65 -33.56 29.87 22.15
N ASN A 66 -33.67 28.82 21.34
CA ASN A 66 -34.55 27.66 21.64
C ASN A 66 -34.36 26.57 20.57
N ASP A 67 -34.06 25.36 21.06
CA ASP A 67 -34.22 24.05 20.42
C ASP A 67 -33.37 23.71 19.17
N GLY A 68 -32.05 23.95 19.25
CA GLY A 68 -31.08 23.39 18.31
C GLY A 68 -29.91 22.70 19.04
N PRO A 69 -29.24 21.72 18.41
CA PRO A 69 -28.01 21.12 18.94
C PRO A 69 -27.02 22.20 19.38
N GLU A 70 -26.41 22.01 20.55
CA GLU A 70 -25.52 22.97 21.19
C GLU A 70 -24.44 23.42 20.17
N PRO A 71 -24.35 24.72 19.79
CA PRO A 71 -23.51 25.19 18.68
C PRO A 71 -22.04 24.74 18.75
N LEU A 72 -21.56 24.48 19.96
CA LEU A 72 -20.23 24.00 20.28
C LEU A 72 -20.00 22.51 19.91
N VAL A 73 -21.03 21.67 19.98
CA VAL A 73 -20.96 20.24 19.58
C VAL A 73 -20.80 20.12 18.08
N ILE A 74 -21.60 20.88 17.32
CA ILE A 74 -21.49 20.95 15.85
C ILE A 74 -20.11 21.47 15.44
N ALA A 75 -19.63 22.54 16.05
CA ALA A 75 -18.30 23.09 15.76
C ALA A 75 -17.17 22.06 15.99
N LYS A 76 -17.26 21.27 17.08
CA LYS A 76 -16.32 20.17 17.34
C LYS A 76 -16.38 19.07 16.29
N LEU A 77 -17.58 18.68 15.83
CA LEU A 77 -17.72 17.68 14.76
C LEU A 77 -17.14 18.17 13.43
N TYR A 78 -17.34 19.43 13.06
CA TYR A 78 -16.71 20.00 11.87
C TYR A 78 -15.19 20.05 11.98
N ALA A 79 -14.64 20.39 13.15
CA ALA A 79 -13.19 20.36 13.36
C ALA A 79 -12.62 18.93 13.21
N ILE A 80 -13.34 17.92 13.70
CA ILE A 80 -12.96 16.51 13.50
C ILE A 80 -13.09 16.14 12.02
N LEU A 81 -14.18 16.53 11.34
CA LEU A 81 -14.43 16.25 9.93
C LEU A 81 -13.31 16.78 9.03
N GLU A 82 -12.90 18.04 9.24
CA GLU A 82 -11.81 18.69 8.51
C GLU A 82 -10.49 17.95 8.74
N ALA A 83 -10.17 17.61 9.99
CA ALA A 83 -8.97 16.86 10.33
C ALA A 83 -8.99 15.41 9.77
N VAL A 84 -10.17 14.81 9.60
CA VAL A 84 -10.33 13.50 8.95
C VAL A 84 -10.15 13.62 7.43
N ALA A 85 -10.70 14.66 6.81
CA ALA A 85 -10.53 14.92 5.37
C ALA A 85 -9.05 15.09 5.01
N ASP A 86 -8.31 15.86 5.80
CA ASP A 86 -6.85 16.04 5.64
C ASP A 86 -6.11 14.69 5.75
N ARG A 87 -6.46 13.84 6.73
CA ARG A 87 -5.89 12.50 6.86
C ARG A 87 -6.18 11.59 5.66
N VAL A 88 -7.37 11.67 5.07
CA VAL A 88 -7.70 10.89 3.85
C VAL A 88 -6.74 11.27 2.71
N GLU A 89 -6.55 12.57 2.47
CA GLU A 89 -5.64 13.05 1.42
C GLU A 89 -4.19 12.70 1.72
N MET A 90 -3.75 12.88 2.98
CA MET A 90 -2.41 12.53 3.44
C MET A 90 -2.12 11.05 3.22
N HIS A 91 -2.99 10.14 3.68
CA HIS A 91 -2.79 8.70 3.49
C HIS A 91 -2.80 8.30 2.01
N LYS A 92 -3.66 8.93 1.19
CA LYS A 92 -3.66 8.71 -0.27
C LYS A 92 -2.33 9.10 -0.91
N ASN A 93 -1.85 10.31 -0.63
CA ASN A 93 -0.59 10.83 -1.17
C ASN A 93 0.62 9.97 -0.74
N ILE A 94 0.66 9.58 0.55
CA ILE A 94 1.72 8.71 1.07
C ILE A 94 1.65 7.32 0.44
N GLY A 95 0.45 6.76 0.24
CA GLY A 95 0.26 5.50 -0.47
C GLY A 95 0.79 5.54 -1.90
N GLU A 96 0.50 6.62 -2.65
CA GLU A 96 1.02 6.84 -4.00
C GLU A 96 2.55 6.98 -4.02
N GLN A 97 3.12 7.76 -3.09
CA GLN A 97 4.57 7.92 -2.94
C GLN A 97 5.25 6.57 -2.71
N ARG A 98 4.70 5.73 -1.82
CA ARG A 98 5.26 4.40 -1.50
C ARG A 98 5.16 3.44 -2.69
N ASN A 99 4.07 3.51 -3.45
CA ASN A 99 3.93 2.74 -4.69
C ASN A 99 4.96 3.17 -5.75
N ASN A 100 5.22 4.48 -5.89
CA ASN A 100 6.26 5.00 -6.76
C ASN A 100 7.65 4.53 -6.32
N TRP A 101 7.94 4.58 -5.02
CA TRP A 101 9.19 4.03 -4.46
C TRP A 101 9.35 2.54 -4.76
N ASN A 102 8.28 1.75 -4.64
CA ASN A 102 8.30 0.32 -4.99
C ASN A 102 8.75 0.12 -6.44
N SER A 103 8.12 0.83 -7.38
CA SER A 103 8.42 0.75 -8.82
C SER A 103 9.86 1.18 -9.14
N LEU A 104 10.28 2.32 -8.59
CA LEU A 104 11.62 2.88 -8.82
C LEU A 104 12.71 1.96 -8.27
N LEU A 105 12.57 1.49 -7.04
CA LEU A 105 13.57 0.62 -6.41
C LEU A 105 13.61 -0.76 -7.07
N LEU A 106 12.45 -1.35 -7.38
CA LEU A 106 12.37 -2.61 -8.12
C LEU A 106 13.16 -2.53 -9.44
N THR A 107 12.85 -1.52 -10.25
CA THR A 107 13.46 -1.33 -11.56
C THR A 107 14.96 -1.06 -11.44
N SER A 108 15.35 -0.18 -10.51
CA SER A 108 16.75 0.20 -10.31
C SER A 108 17.61 -0.96 -9.82
N ILE A 109 17.11 -1.74 -8.86
CA ILE A 109 17.82 -2.92 -8.32
C ILE A 109 17.95 -4.00 -9.40
N ASN A 110 16.89 -4.27 -10.16
CA ASN A 110 16.95 -5.22 -11.27
C ASN A 110 17.96 -4.79 -12.33
N ALA A 111 17.93 -3.52 -12.73
CA ALA A 111 18.87 -2.97 -13.70
C ALA A 111 20.32 -3.09 -13.20
N LEU A 112 20.60 -2.71 -11.95
CA LEU A 112 21.94 -2.86 -11.34
C LEU A 112 22.40 -4.32 -11.34
N THR A 113 21.53 -5.23 -10.92
CA THR A 113 21.84 -6.66 -10.76
C THR A 113 22.09 -7.34 -12.12
N LEU A 114 21.28 -7.01 -13.13
CA LEU A 114 21.43 -7.54 -14.49
C LEU A 114 22.63 -6.92 -15.22
N ALA A 115 22.87 -5.63 -15.06
CA ALA A 115 24.07 -4.97 -15.61
C ALA A 115 25.34 -5.57 -15.01
N ALA A 116 25.35 -5.80 -13.69
CA ALA A 116 26.44 -6.49 -13.01
C ALA A 116 26.63 -7.92 -13.54
N ALA A 117 25.56 -8.65 -13.84
CA ALA A 117 25.63 -10.00 -14.40
C ALA A 117 26.24 -9.99 -15.79
N ALA A 118 25.81 -9.08 -16.65
CA ALA A 118 26.36 -8.90 -17.98
C ALA A 118 27.85 -8.52 -17.93
N MET A 119 28.23 -7.54 -17.11
CA MET A 119 29.64 -7.13 -16.92
C MET A 119 30.49 -8.29 -16.40
N THR A 120 29.95 -9.10 -15.49
CA THR A 120 30.65 -10.28 -14.95
C THR A 120 30.82 -11.37 -16.01
N GLY A 121 29.80 -11.60 -16.84
CA GLY A 121 29.87 -12.51 -17.97
C GLY A 121 30.88 -12.07 -19.04
N ILE A 122 30.89 -10.77 -19.39
CA ILE A 122 31.87 -10.19 -20.32
C ILE A 122 33.30 -10.30 -19.75
N ALA A 123 33.48 -10.03 -18.46
CA ALA A 123 34.78 -10.17 -17.81
C ALA A 123 35.28 -11.63 -17.84
N ALA A 124 34.38 -12.61 -17.72
CA ALA A 124 34.72 -14.03 -17.78
C ALA A 124 35.19 -14.47 -19.18
N THR A 125 34.54 -14.00 -20.25
CA THR A 125 34.92 -14.35 -21.64
C THR A 125 36.15 -13.58 -22.13
N SER A 126 36.37 -12.36 -21.60
CA SER A 126 37.50 -11.50 -21.97
C SER A 126 38.80 -11.84 -21.20
N ALA A 127 38.76 -12.80 -20.29
CA ALA A 127 39.90 -13.24 -19.47
C ALA A 127 41.07 -13.85 -20.27
N VAL A 128 40.87 -14.14 -21.56
CA VAL A 128 41.88 -14.70 -22.48
C VAL A 128 43.02 -13.69 -22.81
N GLY A 129 42.88 -12.40 -22.45
CA GLY A 129 43.88 -11.36 -22.76
C GLY A 129 44.41 -10.52 -21.58
N GLY A 130 43.98 -10.78 -20.33
CA GLY A 130 44.61 -10.24 -19.11
C GLY A 130 44.73 -8.70 -18.95
N GLY A 131 43.94 -7.89 -19.67
CA GLY A 131 44.09 -6.42 -19.68
C GLY A 131 43.32 -5.65 -18.58
N ALA A 132 43.70 -4.38 -18.37
CA ALA A 132 43.03 -3.42 -17.48
C ALA A 132 41.48 -3.31 -17.63
N PRO A 133 40.87 -3.47 -18.82
CA PRO A 133 39.41 -3.45 -18.97
C PRO A 133 38.68 -4.55 -18.19
N VAL A 134 39.28 -5.74 -18.03
CA VAL A 134 38.66 -6.87 -17.31
C VAL A 134 38.62 -6.59 -15.80
N ALA A 135 39.69 -6.00 -15.25
CA ALA A 135 39.74 -5.60 -13.84
C ALA A 135 38.70 -4.52 -13.53
N ALA A 136 38.51 -3.54 -14.43
CA ALA A 136 37.50 -2.50 -14.30
C ALA A 136 36.07 -3.07 -14.32
N LEU A 137 35.77 -4.01 -15.23
CA LEU A 137 34.46 -4.66 -15.31
C LEU A 137 34.14 -5.46 -14.05
N LYS A 138 35.10 -6.24 -13.52
CA LYS A 138 34.93 -6.98 -12.27
C LYS A 138 34.66 -6.07 -11.08
N LEU A 139 35.46 -5.01 -10.94
CA LEU A 139 35.32 -4.06 -9.84
C LEU A 139 33.95 -3.37 -9.93
N SER A 140 33.57 -2.90 -11.13
CA SER A 140 32.27 -2.28 -11.37
C SER A 140 31.11 -3.21 -11.04
N SER A 141 31.12 -4.45 -11.55
CA SER A 141 30.02 -5.39 -11.27
C SER A 141 29.97 -5.83 -9.81
N THR A 142 31.12 -5.99 -9.14
CA THR A 142 31.16 -6.25 -7.70
C THR A 142 30.53 -5.10 -6.90
N VAL A 143 30.88 -3.86 -7.22
CA VAL A 143 30.30 -2.66 -6.57
C VAL A 143 28.80 -2.57 -6.84
N MET A 144 28.34 -2.85 -8.06
CA MET A 144 26.91 -2.88 -8.39
C MET A 144 26.16 -3.95 -7.60
N TYR A 145 26.70 -5.16 -7.47
CA TYR A 145 26.07 -6.21 -6.65
C TYR A 145 26.04 -5.87 -5.16
N LEU A 146 27.11 -5.30 -4.61
CA LEU A 146 27.13 -4.85 -3.22
C LEU A 146 26.11 -3.72 -2.98
N SER A 147 26.01 -2.79 -3.93
CA SER A 147 25.02 -1.72 -3.90
C SER A 147 23.59 -2.28 -3.95
N ALA A 148 23.33 -3.22 -4.86
CA ALA A 148 22.05 -3.91 -4.97
C ALA A 148 21.71 -4.69 -3.68
N THR A 149 22.68 -5.36 -3.07
CA THR A 149 22.51 -6.08 -1.78
C THR A 149 22.09 -5.12 -0.67
N GLY A 150 22.75 -3.96 -0.56
CA GLY A 150 22.42 -2.93 0.41
C GLY A 150 21.03 -2.33 0.18
N MET A 151 20.72 -1.99 -1.09
CA MET A 151 19.40 -1.46 -1.47
C MET A 151 18.28 -2.47 -1.22
N LEU A 152 18.47 -3.75 -1.55
CA LEU A 152 17.52 -4.83 -1.24
C LEU A 152 17.31 -4.97 0.26
N SER A 153 18.38 -4.90 1.07
CA SER A 153 18.25 -4.98 2.52
C SER A 153 17.42 -3.84 3.11
N ILE A 154 17.56 -2.63 2.58
CA ILE A 154 16.75 -1.46 2.97
C ILE A 154 15.32 -1.58 2.44
N MET A 155 15.15 -1.91 1.17
CA MET A 155 13.83 -2.08 0.54
C MET A 155 13.03 -3.19 1.22
N ASN A 156 13.70 -4.27 1.63
CA ASN A 156 13.08 -5.35 2.38
C ASN A 156 12.80 -4.95 3.84
N LYS A 157 13.44 -3.91 4.41
CA LYS A 157 13.02 -3.39 5.72
C LYS A 157 11.80 -2.48 5.62
N ILE A 158 11.73 -1.64 4.59
CA ILE A 158 10.67 -0.63 4.40
C ILE A 158 9.43 -1.25 3.74
N GLN A 159 9.63 -2.20 2.83
CA GLN A 159 8.64 -2.87 2.01
C GLN A 159 7.57 -1.94 1.43
N PRO A 160 7.94 -1.08 0.45
CA PRO A 160 7.09 0.01 0.01
C PRO A 160 5.71 -0.43 -0.51
N SER A 161 5.60 -1.60 -1.17
CA SER A 161 4.32 -2.15 -1.65
C SER A 161 3.34 -2.49 -0.54
N GLN A 162 3.80 -3.19 0.51
CA GLN A 162 2.99 -3.50 1.68
C GLN A 162 2.52 -2.22 2.36
N LEU A 163 3.49 -1.34 2.59
CA LEU A 163 3.29 -0.11 3.31
C LEU A 163 2.40 0.87 2.53
N ALA A 164 2.36 0.80 1.19
CA ALA A 164 1.39 1.51 0.36
C ALA A 164 -0.04 1.00 0.59
N GLU A 165 -0.22 -0.32 0.67
CA GLU A 165 -1.54 -0.93 0.88
C GLU A 165 -2.11 -0.61 2.27
N GLU A 166 -1.27 -0.60 3.30
CA GLU A 166 -1.66 -0.14 4.63
C GLU A 166 -2.21 1.29 4.61
N GLN A 167 -1.66 2.19 3.79
CA GLN A 167 -2.19 3.55 3.66
C GLN A 167 -3.46 3.63 2.83
N ARG A 168 -3.61 2.79 1.80
CA ARG A 168 -4.88 2.71 1.06
C ARG A 168 -6.01 2.23 1.97
N ASN A 169 -5.74 1.24 2.82
CA ASN A 169 -6.65 0.79 3.86
C ASN A 169 -6.98 1.94 4.83
N ALA A 170 -5.97 2.66 5.34
CA ALA A 170 -6.17 3.81 6.22
C ALA A 170 -7.04 4.91 5.58
N ALA A 171 -6.74 5.29 4.33
CA ALA A 171 -7.51 6.28 3.59
C ALA A 171 -8.98 5.85 3.41
N ARG A 172 -9.24 4.56 3.15
CA ARG A 172 -10.60 4.01 3.09
C ARG A 172 -11.33 4.15 4.43
N TRP A 173 -10.69 3.80 5.54
CA TRP A 173 -11.29 3.90 6.87
C TRP A 173 -11.55 5.34 7.30
N PHE A 174 -10.61 6.27 7.06
CA PHE A 174 -10.83 7.69 7.32
C PHE A 174 -11.94 8.26 6.43
N LYS A 175 -12.06 7.82 5.18
CA LYS A 175 -13.18 8.23 4.30
C LYS A 175 -14.52 7.72 4.82
N GLN A 176 -14.57 6.49 5.34
CA GLN A 176 -15.77 5.98 5.98
C GLN A 176 -16.12 6.79 7.24
N LEU A 177 -15.13 7.15 8.06
CA LEU A 177 -15.34 7.98 9.24
C LEU A 177 -15.82 9.39 8.87
N HIS A 178 -15.25 9.99 7.82
CA HIS A 178 -15.71 11.26 7.25
C HIS A 178 -17.20 11.21 6.90
N ASN A 179 -17.62 10.19 6.16
CA ASN A 179 -19.01 10.01 5.78
C ASN A 179 -19.92 9.80 7.00
N GLN A 180 -19.47 9.05 8.01
CA GLN A 180 -20.22 8.87 9.26
C GLN A 180 -20.44 10.20 9.98
N ILE A 181 -19.40 11.02 10.12
CA ILE A 181 -19.49 12.35 10.76
C ILE A 181 -20.43 13.26 9.96
N GLN A 182 -20.30 13.27 8.62
CA GLN A 182 -21.17 14.05 7.75
C GLN A 182 -22.64 13.66 7.92
N THR A 183 -22.96 12.36 7.94
CA THR A 183 -24.32 11.88 8.19
C THR A 183 -24.84 12.30 9.56
N ILE A 184 -24.01 12.28 10.62
CA ILE A 184 -24.40 12.75 11.96
C ILE A 184 -24.76 14.24 11.95
N ILE A 185 -23.98 15.05 11.23
CA ILE A 185 -24.22 16.49 11.09
C ILE A 185 -25.52 16.74 10.30
N GLU A 186 -25.70 16.04 9.17
CA GLU A 186 -26.88 16.18 8.30
C GLU A 186 -28.18 15.72 8.98
N MET A 187 -28.11 14.75 9.88
CA MET A 187 -29.26 14.33 10.71
C MET A 187 -29.73 15.39 11.72
N GLY A 188 -28.93 16.45 11.97
CA GLY A 188 -29.36 17.63 12.74
C GLY A 188 -29.52 17.44 14.25
N ASN A 189 -29.19 16.27 14.81
CA ASN A 189 -29.24 16.00 16.25
C ASN A 189 -27.92 15.41 16.82
N PRO A 190 -26.77 16.08 16.65
CA PRO A 190 -25.50 15.61 17.18
C PRO A 190 -25.43 15.76 18.71
N ALA A 191 -24.94 14.73 19.38
CA ALA A 191 -24.71 14.71 20.82
C ALA A 191 -23.22 14.80 21.18
N THR A 192 -22.92 15.22 22.41
CA THR A 192 -21.55 15.23 22.94
C THR A 192 -20.92 13.83 22.97
N SER A 193 -21.73 12.78 23.10
CA SER A 193 -21.28 11.39 22.97
C SER A 193 -20.73 11.09 21.57
N ASP A 194 -21.31 11.67 20.52
CA ASP A 194 -20.92 11.44 19.14
C ASP A 194 -19.55 12.07 18.87
N VAL A 195 -19.30 13.28 19.39
CA VAL A 195 -17.97 13.92 19.35
C VAL A 195 -16.91 13.01 19.98
N LYS A 196 -17.21 12.45 21.15
CA LYS A 196 -16.28 11.56 21.86
C LYS A 196 -16.04 10.26 21.08
N GLU A 197 -17.09 9.65 20.54
CA GLU A 197 -17.00 8.43 19.74
C GLU A 197 -16.18 8.66 18.46
N MET A 198 -16.44 9.75 17.73
CA MET A 198 -15.71 10.06 16.49
C MET A 198 -14.24 10.35 16.79
N MET A 199 -13.95 11.09 17.87
CA MET A 199 -12.57 11.32 18.32
C MET A 199 -11.86 10.01 18.68
N GLU A 200 -12.50 9.11 19.43
CA GLU A 200 -11.94 7.81 19.79
C GLU A 200 -11.65 6.96 18.53
N LYS A 201 -12.52 7.00 17.51
CA LYS A 201 -12.29 6.33 16.22
C LYS A 201 -11.13 6.94 15.43
N VAL A 202 -10.99 8.27 15.40
CA VAL A 202 -9.82 8.93 14.77
C VAL A 202 -8.53 8.46 15.43
N LEU A 203 -8.47 8.48 16.77
CA LEU A 203 -7.28 8.09 17.51
C LEU A 203 -6.97 6.58 17.37
N ALA A 204 -7.99 5.73 17.30
CA ALA A 204 -7.82 4.31 17.03
C ALA A 204 -7.22 4.07 15.63
N LEU A 205 -7.69 4.80 14.62
CA LEU A 205 -7.14 4.73 13.27
C LEU A 205 -5.70 5.27 13.18
N ASP A 206 -5.42 6.41 13.81
CA ASP A 206 -4.06 6.98 13.88
C ASP A 206 -3.07 6.01 14.54
N LYS A 207 -3.54 5.25 15.55
CA LYS A 207 -2.75 4.22 16.23
C LYS A 207 -2.57 2.96 15.38
N ALA A 208 -3.61 2.54 14.65
CA ALA A 208 -3.58 1.35 13.80
C ALA A 208 -2.73 1.55 12.53
N TYR A 209 -2.68 2.78 12.00
CA TYR A 209 -1.97 3.12 10.77
C TYR A 209 -0.97 4.26 10.96
N PRO A 210 0.12 4.05 11.72
CA PRO A 210 1.10 5.09 11.99
C PRO A 210 1.81 5.54 10.70
N LEU A 211 2.00 6.84 10.57
CA LEU A 211 2.68 7.47 9.43
C LEU A 211 4.22 7.30 9.41
N PRO A 212 4.94 7.24 10.55
CA PRO A 212 6.41 7.17 10.55
C PRO A 212 6.96 5.89 9.91
N LEU A 213 7.99 6.07 9.06
CA LEU A 213 8.65 5.02 8.27
C LEU A 213 9.56 4.08 9.08
N LEU A 214 10.01 4.50 10.27
CA LEU A 214 10.94 3.75 11.13
C LEU A 214 10.62 4.01 12.61
N GLY A 215 10.27 2.95 13.35
CA GLY A 215 10.17 2.97 14.82
C GLY A 215 8.80 2.55 15.38
N ALA A 216 7.70 2.89 14.70
CA ALA A 216 6.34 2.52 15.12
C ALA A 216 5.57 1.66 14.08
N MET A 217 6.25 1.24 13.01
CA MET A 217 5.67 0.47 11.93
C MET A 217 5.17 -0.89 12.46
N LEU A 218 3.99 -1.32 11.98
CA LEU A 218 3.52 -2.69 12.22
C LEU A 218 4.64 -3.67 11.87
N LYS A 219 4.84 -4.70 12.68
CA LYS A 219 5.90 -5.67 12.44
C LYS A 219 5.69 -6.27 11.05
N LYS A 220 6.58 -5.93 10.10
CA LYS A 220 6.62 -6.49 8.74
C LYS A 220 6.42 -8.01 8.72
N PHE A 221 7.05 -8.65 9.70
CA PHE A 221 7.12 -10.09 9.83
C PHE A 221 6.64 -10.51 11.22
N PRO A 222 5.33 -10.52 11.47
CA PRO A 222 4.82 -11.00 12.75
C PRO A 222 5.13 -12.50 12.89
N ALA A 223 5.13 -12.98 14.14
CA ALA A 223 5.29 -14.40 14.42
C ALA A 223 4.05 -15.18 13.97
N ASN A 224 2.87 -14.62 14.25
CA ASN A 224 1.56 -15.13 13.86
C ASN A 224 0.83 -14.09 13.02
N VAL A 225 0.03 -14.54 12.05
CA VAL A 225 -0.85 -13.65 11.29
C VAL A 225 -2.07 -13.38 12.15
N GLU A 226 -2.29 -12.12 12.49
CA GLU A 226 -3.43 -11.67 13.26
C GLU A 226 -4.31 -10.75 12.41
N PRO A 227 -5.64 -10.77 12.60
CA PRO A 227 -6.55 -9.84 11.95
C PRO A 227 -6.09 -8.38 12.13
N ALA A 228 -6.30 -7.55 11.13
CA ALA A 228 -6.10 -6.11 11.30
C ALA A 228 -7.22 -5.55 12.19
N VAL A 229 -6.84 -4.93 13.31
CA VAL A 229 -7.78 -4.28 14.25
C VAL A 229 -7.55 -2.78 14.19
N TRP A 230 -8.58 -2.04 13.77
CA TRP A 230 -8.55 -0.58 13.60
C TRP A 230 -9.70 0.14 14.32
N TRP A 231 -10.55 -0.62 15.03
CA TRP A 231 -11.67 -0.09 15.79
C TRP A 231 -11.32 0.00 17.28
N PRO A 232 -11.86 0.99 17.99
CA PRO A 232 -11.77 1.01 19.44
C PRO A 232 -12.58 -0.14 20.03
N GLU A 233 -12.19 -0.60 21.23
CA GLU A 233 -12.95 -1.58 22.00
C GLU A 233 -14.40 -1.10 22.11
N GLN A 234 -15.33 -1.92 21.63
CA GLN A 234 -16.69 -1.49 21.35
C GLN A 234 -17.39 -1.12 22.66
N ARG A 235 -17.40 0.18 22.97
CA ARG A 235 -18.10 0.67 24.16
C ARG A 235 -19.58 0.39 23.99
N ARG A 236 -20.10 -0.28 25.00
CA ARG A 236 -21.50 -0.40 25.35
C ARG A 236 -22.23 0.93 25.07
N ARG A 237 -22.96 1.04 23.94
CA ARG A 237 -23.70 2.24 23.50
C ARG A 237 -24.71 2.68 24.57
N GLN A 238 -24.89 3.99 24.80
CA GLN A 238 -25.91 4.46 25.74
C GLN A 238 -27.31 4.10 25.24
N ALA A 239 -28.17 3.61 26.14
CA ALA A 239 -29.56 3.25 25.82
C ALA A 239 -30.33 4.52 25.41
N LYS A 240 -30.78 4.59 24.15
CA LYS A 240 -31.87 5.49 23.77
C LYS A 240 -33.17 4.72 23.95
N GLY A 241 -33.90 5.07 25.02
CA GLY A 241 -35.14 4.41 25.42
C GLY A 241 -36.16 4.39 24.29
N LEU A 242 -36.36 3.20 23.73
CA LEU A 242 -37.48 2.84 22.87
C LEU A 242 -37.82 1.41 23.26
N ASP A 243 -38.91 1.29 24.01
CA ASP A 243 -39.41 0.06 24.59
C ASP A 243 -40.09 -0.79 23.51
N GLY A 244 -39.67 -2.05 23.38
CA GLY A 244 -40.20 -3.00 22.39
C GLY A 244 -39.13 -3.90 21.75
N LYS A 245 -39.53 -5.13 21.38
CA LYS A 245 -38.71 -6.02 20.54
C LYS A 245 -38.48 -5.35 19.17
N LYS A 246 -37.34 -4.67 19.02
CA LYS A 246 -36.92 -3.96 17.79
C LYS A 246 -36.62 -4.94 16.64
N GLY A 247 -37.63 -5.61 16.08
CA GLY A 247 -37.49 -6.52 14.92
C GLY A 247 -36.76 -7.84 15.19
N TRP A 248 -36.21 -8.05 16.39
CA TRP A 248 -35.54 -9.31 16.77
C TRP A 248 -36.54 -10.40 17.15
N ASN A 249 -36.32 -11.59 16.60
CA ASN A 249 -37.01 -12.81 16.96
C ASN A 249 -35.98 -13.96 17.12
N GLY A 250 -36.37 -15.05 17.78
CA GLY A 250 -35.45 -16.16 18.06
C GLY A 250 -34.91 -16.84 16.80
N LYS A 251 -35.64 -16.78 15.68
CA LYS A 251 -35.17 -17.29 14.39
C LYS A 251 -34.01 -16.46 13.86
N LEU A 252 -34.15 -15.13 13.85
CA LEU A 252 -33.11 -14.21 13.40
C LEU A 252 -31.86 -14.30 14.29
N GLU A 253 -32.03 -14.50 15.60
CA GLU A 253 -30.91 -14.70 16.52
C GLU A 253 -30.10 -15.97 16.20
N GLU A 254 -30.79 -17.07 15.91
CA GLU A 254 -30.16 -18.32 15.52
C GLU A 254 -29.52 -18.21 14.14
N GLU A 255 -30.19 -17.58 13.18
CA GLU A 255 -29.66 -17.32 11.84
C GLU A 255 -28.34 -16.52 11.93
N MET A 256 -28.28 -15.47 12.75
CA MET A 256 -27.06 -14.69 12.95
C MET A 256 -25.95 -15.48 13.64
N ARG A 257 -26.28 -16.38 14.57
CA ARG A 257 -25.30 -17.26 15.24
C ARG A 257 -24.69 -18.25 14.25
N GLU A 258 -25.51 -18.83 13.38
CA GLU A 258 -25.05 -19.71 12.30
C GLU A 258 -24.12 -18.96 11.34
N ILE A 259 -24.48 -17.74 10.92
CA ILE A 259 -23.66 -16.90 10.04
C ILE A 259 -22.31 -16.58 10.70
N ILE A 260 -22.27 -16.25 12.00
CA ILE A 260 -21.01 -16.07 12.75
C ILE A 260 -20.16 -17.35 12.67
N GLY A 261 -20.78 -18.52 12.85
CA GLY A 261 -20.12 -19.81 12.73
C GLY A 261 -19.42 -19.99 11.39
N VAL A 262 -20.11 -19.68 10.28
CA VAL A 262 -19.55 -19.75 8.93
C VAL A 262 -18.41 -18.75 8.74
N ILE A 263 -18.61 -17.48 9.13
CA ILE A 263 -17.58 -16.42 9.03
C ILE A 263 -16.29 -16.84 9.75
N ARG A 264 -16.41 -17.33 10.99
CA ARG A 264 -15.27 -17.71 11.81
C ARG A 264 -14.52 -18.91 11.24
N LYS A 265 -15.26 -19.97 10.86
CA LYS A 265 -14.69 -21.26 10.42
C LYS A 265 -14.19 -21.26 8.99
N LYS A 266 -14.80 -20.47 8.10
CA LYS A 266 -14.48 -20.43 6.66
C LYS A 266 -13.74 -19.16 6.32
N ASP A 267 -14.43 -18.02 6.26
CA ASP A 267 -13.88 -16.76 5.77
C ASP A 267 -12.63 -16.33 6.55
N LYS A 268 -12.78 -16.05 7.85
CA LYS A 268 -11.68 -15.58 8.71
C LYS A 268 -10.52 -16.57 8.75
N ALA A 269 -10.80 -17.85 8.99
CA ALA A 269 -9.78 -18.88 9.09
C ALA A 269 -8.99 -19.06 7.78
N ASP A 270 -9.66 -19.03 6.62
CA ASP A 270 -8.98 -19.15 5.33
C ASP A 270 -8.15 -17.93 5.00
N TYR A 271 -8.64 -16.72 5.31
CA TYR A 271 -7.84 -15.50 5.13
C TYR A 271 -6.59 -15.50 6.00
N LEU A 272 -6.67 -15.94 7.25
CA LEU A 272 -5.50 -16.09 8.12
C LEU A 272 -4.53 -17.18 7.62
N ARG A 273 -5.06 -18.29 7.11
CA ARG A 273 -4.27 -19.38 6.51
C ARG A 273 -3.51 -18.91 5.25
N LEU A 274 -4.19 -18.22 4.34
CA LEU A 274 -3.61 -17.64 3.14
C LEU A 274 -2.60 -16.54 3.48
N GLY A 275 -2.93 -15.67 4.44
CA GLY A 275 -2.01 -14.69 5.01
C GLY A 275 -0.73 -15.34 5.56
N GLY A 276 -0.85 -16.46 6.27
CA GLY A 276 0.29 -17.22 6.78
C GLY A 276 1.19 -17.79 5.69
N LYS A 277 0.60 -18.29 4.59
CA LYS A 277 1.35 -18.76 3.41
C LYS A 277 2.06 -17.60 2.70
N ALA A 278 1.34 -16.50 2.44
CA ALA A 278 1.89 -15.30 1.82
C ALA A 278 3.04 -14.70 2.66
N LEU A 279 2.89 -14.67 3.97
CA LEU A 279 3.91 -14.20 4.91
C LEU A 279 5.19 -15.04 4.83
N LYS A 280 5.07 -16.37 4.82
CA LYS A 280 6.24 -17.28 4.70
C LYS A 280 6.94 -17.10 3.36
N PHE A 281 6.18 -16.96 2.29
CA PHE A 281 6.73 -16.72 0.95
C PHE A 281 7.45 -15.36 0.87
N ASN A 282 6.84 -14.30 1.41
CA ASN A 282 7.46 -12.98 1.50
C ASN A 282 8.77 -13.00 2.32
N LYS A 283 8.79 -13.69 3.47
CA LYS A 283 10.01 -13.89 4.28
C LYS A 283 11.11 -14.59 3.49
N PHE A 284 10.76 -15.65 2.77
CA PHE A 284 11.71 -16.40 1.96
C PHE A 284 12.35 -15.54 0.86
N LEU A 285 11.54 -14.78 0.11
CA LEU A 285 12.04 -13.90 -0.94
C LEU A 285 12.90 -12.76 -0.38
N ALA A 286 12.46 -12.15 0.72
CA ALA A 286 13.15 -11.05 1.38
C ALA A 286 14.55 -11.39 1.88
N ILE A 287 14.81 -12.67 2.17
CA ILE A 287 16.13 -13.19 2.54
C ILE A 287 16.91 -13.60 1.29
N SER A 288 16.24 -14.26 0.34
CA SER A 288 16.88 -14.82 -0.85
C SER A 288 17.49 -13.74 -1.75
N GLY A 289 16.83 -12.59 -1.94
CA GLY A 289 17.34 -11.50 -2.79
C GLY A 289 18.73 -10.98 -2.35
N PRO A 290 18.87 -10.48 -1.11
CA PRO A 290 20.16 -10.06 -0.56
C PRO A 290 21.22 -11.17 -0.55
N VAL A 291 20.85 -12.42 -0.23
CA VAL A 291 21.79 -13.55 -0.23
C VAL A 291 22.33 -13.83 -1.63
N LEU A 292 21.45 -13.89 -2.63
CA LEU A 292 21.83 -14.15 -4.02
C LEU A 292 22.69 -13.03 -4.60
N THR A 293 22.34 -11.76 -4.33
CA THR A 293 23.17 -10.61 -4.75
C THR A 293 24.52 -10.57 -4.05
N GLY A 294 24.60 -10.93 -2.77
CA GLY A 294 25.86 -11.08 -2.04
C GLY A 294 26.74 -12.19 -2.61
N LEU A 295 26.16 -13.35 -2.93
CA LEU A 295 26.88 -14.45 -3.61
C LEU A 295 27.35 -14.04 -5.01
N ALA A 296 26.53 -13.28 -5.74
CA ALA A 296 26.91 -12.75 -7.05
C ALA A 296 28.08 -11.75 -6.96
N ALA A 297 28.11 -10.92 -5.91
CA ALA A 297 29.25 -10.03 -5.63
C ALA A 297 30.55 -10.82 -5.41
N LEU A 298 30.49 -11.89 -4.60
CA LEU A 298 31.64 -12.77 -4.38
C LEU A 298 32.07 -13.43 -5.68
N GLY A 299 31.12 -14.02 -6.42
CA GLY A 299 31.39 -14.62 -7.72
C GLY A 299 32.11 -13.65 -8.66
N SER A 300 31.58 -12.43 -8.81
CA SER A 300 32.17 -11.37 -9.62
C SER A 300 33.60 -11.01 -9.20
N ALA A 301 33.86 -10.83 -7.90
CA ALA A 301 35.18 -10.50 -7.39
C ALA A 301 36.23 -11.56 -7.76
N PHE A 302 35.83 -12.83 -7.79
CA PHE A 302 36.70 -13.97 -8.08
C PHE A 302 36.74 -14.40 -9.55
N VAL A 303 35.91 -13.82 -10.45
CA VAL A 303 35.96 -14.13 -11.90
C VAL A 303 37.36 -13.91 -12.47
N GLY A 304 37.86 -14.85 -13.27
CA GLY A 304 39.18 -14.75 -13.90
C GLY A 304 40.36 -15.01 -12.95
N SER A 305 40.12 -15.45 -11.71
CA SER A 305 41.18 -15.94 -10.83
C SER A 305 41.55 -17.39 -11.20
N PRO A 306 42.85 -17.72 -11.34
CA PRO A 306 43.31 -19.05 -11.75
C PRO A 306 42.89 -20.17 -10.78
N ASN A 307 42.63 -19.84 -9.51
CA ASN A 307 42.23 -20.80 -8.47
C ASN A 307 40.70 -20.91 -8.27
N HIS A 308 39.90 -20.05 -8.91
CA HIS A 308 38.45 -19.94 -8.65
C HIS A 308 37.56 -20.29 -9.85
N GLY A 309 38.14 -20.84 -10.92
CA GLY A 309 37.47 -21.65 -11.95
C GLY A 309 36.13 -21.14 -12.52
N SER A 310 35.33 -22.09 -13.03
CA SER A 310 34.01 -21.85 -13.66
C SER A 310 32.91 -21.48 -12.66
N TRP A 311 33.03 -21.90 -11.39
CA TRP A 311 32.01 -21.66 -10.36
C TRP A 311 31.85 -20.17 -10.00
N ALA A 312 32.93 -19.38 -10.01
CA ALA A 312 32.87 -17.93 -9.77
C ALA A 312 32.04 -17.20 -10.85
N VAL A 313 32.14 -17.65 -12.11
CA VAL A 313 31.33 -17.13 -13.23
C VAL A 313 29.87 -17.53 -13.06
N VAL A 314 29.59 -18.78 -12.69
CA VAL A 314 28.23 -19.25 -12.41
C VAL A 314 27.61 -18.44 -11.26
N LEU A 315 28.32 -18.25 -10.15
CA LEU A 315 27.83 -17.43 -9.04
C LEU A 315 27.59 -15.99 -9.45
N GLY A 316 28.56 -15.36 -10.12
CA GLY A 316 28.43 -13.98 -10.57
C GLY A 316 27.24 -13.78 -11.50
N VAL A 317 27.11 -14.60 -12.54
CA VAL A 317 26.08 -14.43 -13.58
C VAL A 317 24.73 -15.00 -13.16
N VAL A 318 24.70 -16.27 -12.73
CA VAL A 318 23.44 -17.00 -12.45
C VAL A 318 22.82 -16.54 -11.15
N ALA A 319 23.59 -16.37 -10.07
CA ALA A 319 23.02 -15.88 -8.81
C ALA A 319 22.54 -14.41 -8.98
N GLY A 320 23.26 -13.61 -9.76
CA GLY A 320 22.82 -12.25 -10.11
C GLY A 320 21.52 -12.24 -10.92
N ALA A 321 21.42 -13.05 -11.99
CA ALA A 321 20.18 -13.16 -12.75
C ALA A 321 19.00 -13.65 -11.88
N LEU A 322 19.23 -14.68 -11.05
CA LEU A 322 18.21 -15.21 -10.14
C LEU A 322 17.79 -14.20 -9.08
N ALA A 323 18.72 -13.38 -8.55
CA ALA A 323 18.41 -12.30 -7.63
C ALA A 323 17.42 -11.29 -8.24
N SER A 324 17.58 -10.94 -9.53
CA SER A 324 16.63 -10.06 -10.21
C SER A 324 15.24 -10.70 -10.37
N VAL A 325 15.19 -12.02 -10.63
CA VAL A 325 13.93 -12.77 -10.66
C VAL A 325 13.26 -12.74 -9.28
N VAL A 326 13.98 -13.07 -8.21
CA VAL A 326 13.49 -13.04 -6.83
C VAL A 326 12.97 -11.66 -6.44
N ASN A 327 13.72 -10.60 -6.76
CA ASN A 327 13.30 -9.22 -6.52
C ASN A 327 12.01 -8.85 -7.27
N THR A 328 11.86 -9.33 -8.51
CA THR A 328 10.64 -9.16 -9.31
C THR A 328 9.45 -9.93 -8.72
N PHE A 329 9.66 -11.14 -8.23
CA PHE A 329 8.62 -11.89 -7.53
C PHE A 329 8.19 -11.17 -6.24
N GLU A 330 9.13 -10.73 -5.41
CA GLU A 330 8.83 -10.07 -4.13
C GLU A 330 8.08 -8.75 -4.31
N HIS A 331 8.67 -7.83 -5.09
CA HIS A 331 8.22 -6.44 -5.17
C HIS A 331 7.37 -6.17 -6.41
N GLY A 332 7.54 -6.93 -7.49
CA GLY A 332 6.76 -6.81 -8.73
C GLY A 332 5.39 -7.46 -8.64
N MET A 333 5.28 -8.66 -8.04
CA MET A 333 3.97 -9.26 -7.73
C MET A 333 3.32 -8.66 -6.47
N GLN A 334 4.02 -7.74 -5.79
CA GLN A 334 3.53 -7.06 -4.59
C GLN A 334 3.08 -8.06 -3.51
N VAL A 335 3.89 -9.10 -3.24
CA VAL A 335 3.55 -10.15 -2.25
C VAL A 335 3.23 -9.55 -0.87
N GLY A 336 3.85 -8.42 -0.54
CA GLY A 336 3.51 -7.61 0.63
C GLY A 336 2.09 -7.06 0.67
N MET A 337 1.63 -6.50 -0.45
CA MET A 337 0.26 -6.03 -0.59
C MET A 337 -0.73 -7.20 -0.44
N VAL A 338 -0.41 -8.36 -1.03
CA VAL A 338 -1.24 -9.57 -0.91
C VAL A 338 -1.34 -10.05 0.54
N PHE A 339 -0.23 -10.03 1.28
CA PHE A 339 -0.23 -10.36 2.71
C PHE A 339 -1.14 -9.41 3.50
N GLU A 340 -1.02 -8.10 3.32
CA GLU A 340 -1.89 -7.13 4.02
C GLU A 340 -3.33 -7.18 3.55
N MET A 341 -3.60 -7.54 2.30
CA MET A 341 -4.96 -7.79 1.82
C MET A 341 -5.61 -8.92 2.61
N TYR A 342 -4.94 -10.06 2.75
CA TYR A 342 -5.45 -11.19 3.55
C TYR A 342 -5.64 -10.82 5.02
N ARG A 343 -4.67 -10.08 5.59
CA ARG A 343 -4.73 -9.61 6.98
C ARG A 343 -5.88 -8.62 7.21
N SER A 344 -6.11 -7.73 6.26
CA SER A 344 -7.19 -6.74 6.28
C SER A 344 -8.56 -7.42 6.14
N ASN A 345 -8.70 -8.42 5.27
CA ASN A 345 -9.94 -9.17 5.11
C ASN A 345 -10.26 -9.99 6.36
N ALA A 346 -9.27 -10.64 6.97
CA ALA A 346 -9.45 -11.29 8.27
C ALA A 346 -9.92 -10.29 9.36
N GLY A 347 -9.37 -9.08 9.36
CA GLY A 347 -9.82 -7.97 10.23
C GLY A 347 -11.26 -7.55 9.98
N PHE A 348 -11.69 -7.51 8.71
CA PHE A 348 -13.06 -7.17 8.36
C PHE A 348 -14.06 -8.19 8.91
N PHE A 349 -13.75 -9.48 8.77
CA PHE A 349 -14.57 -10.54 9.33
C PHE A 349 -14.56 -10.55 10.85
N GLU A 350 -13.43 -10.22 11.49
CA GLU A 350 -13.35 -10.08 12.94
C GLU A 350 -14.25 -8.94 13.46
N LEU A 351 -14.20 -7.76 12.82
CA LEU A 351 -15.09 -6.66 13.16
C LEU A 351 -16.57 -7.03 12.98
N MET A 352 -16.88 -7.79 11.93
CA MET A 352 -18.25 -8.26 11.68
C MET A 352 -18.71 -9.23 12.75
N GLU A 353 -17.87 -10.21 13.09
CA GLU A 353 -18.08 -11.18 14.16
C GLU A 353 -18.32 -10.49 15.50
N GLU A 354 -17.42 -9.60 15.93
CA GLU A 354 -17.56 -8.83 17.18
C GLU A 354 -18.83 -7.95 17.17
N SER A 355 -19.16 -7.33 16.03
CA SER A 355 -20.37 -6.53 15.87
C SER A 355 -21.64 -7.38 15.96
N MET A 356 -21.63 -8.60 15.45
CA MET A 356 -22.77 -9.52 15.54
C MET A 356 -22.91 -10.10 16.95
N GLU A 357 -21.82 -10.57 17.56
CA GLU A 357 -21.83 -11.11 18.92
C GLU A 357 -22.24 -10.07 19.96
N SER A 358 -21.74 -8.84 19.83
CA SER A 358 -22.12 -7.74 20.73
C SER A 358 -23.61 -7.40 20.62
N ASN A 359 -24.20 -7.44 19.42
CA ASN A 359 -25.63 -7.25 19.24
C ASN A 359 -26.46 -8.45 19.75
N LEU A 360 -25.98 -9.68 19.59
CA LEU A 360 -26.67 -10.89 20.09
C LEU A 360 -26.64 -10.99 21.62
N THR A 361 -25.57 -10.55 22.26
CA THR A 361 -25.37 -10.66 23.71
C THR A 361 -25.93 -9.47 24.50
N GLU A 362 -26.28 -8.36 23.82
CA GLU A 362 -26.84 -7.17 24.47
C GLU A 362 -28.24 -7.47 25.06
N LYS A 363 -28.32 -7.46 26.40
CA LYS A 363 -29.55 -7.77 27.15
C LYS A 363 -30.55 -6.63 27.12
N ASP A 364 -30.08 -5.41 26.91
CA ASP A 364 -30.94 -4.23 26.82
C ASP A 364 -31.42 -4.01 25.39
N MET A 365 -32.70 -4.30 25.15
CA MET A 365 -33.35 -4.13 23.84
C MET A 365 -33.32 -2.68 23.33
N GLY A 366 -33.19 -1.70 24.22
CA GLY A 366 -33.03 -0.29 23.87
C GLY A 366 -31.67 0.00 23.23
N ARG A 367 -30.64 -0.79 23.55
CA ARG A 367 -29.25 -0.63 23.07
C ARG A 367 -28.93 -1.45 21.82
N ARG A 368 -29.73 -2.48 21.56
CA ARG A 368 -29.60 -3.33 20.37
C ARG A 368 -29.96 -2.56 19.11
N GLU A 369 -29.21 -2.79 18.04
CA GLU A 369 -29.57 -2.33 16.70
C GLU A 369 -30.92 -2.94 16.29
N ASN A 370 -31.72 -2.28 15.44
CA ASN A 370 -32.96 -2.87 14.97
C ASN A 370 -32.66 -4.13 14.14
N GLY A 371 -33.35 -5.24 14.40
CA GLY A 371 -33.06 -6.55 13.81
C GLY A 371 -33.14 -6.58 12.28
N GLU A 372 -34.12 -5.92 11.67
CA GLU A 372 -34.28 -5.87 10.21
C GLU A 372 -33.18 -5.03 9.55
N LEU A 373 -32.85 -3.88 10.16
CA LEU A 373 -31.73 -3.04 9.70
C LEU A 373 -30.39 -3.77 9.87
N PHE A 374 -30.24 -4.51 10.96
CA PHE A 374 -29.05 -5.29 11.26
C PHE A 374 -28.86 -6.42 10.25
N GLU A 375 -29.91 -7.19 9.97
CA GLU A 375 -29.91 -8.24 8.94
C GLU A 375 -29.54 -7.67 7.57
N MET A 376 -30.14 -6.55 7.17
CA MET A 376 -29.83 -5.86 5.92
C MET A 376 -28.36 -5.44 5.84
N LYS A 377 -27.81 -4.89 6.93
CA LYS A 377 -26.41 -4.48 7.00
C LYS A 377 -25.46 -5.67 6.85
N VAL A 378 -25.70 -6.76 7.57
CA VAL A 378 -24.89 -7.99 7.45
C VAL A 378 -24.98 -8.56 6.04
N ALA A 379 -26.18 -8.63 5.45
CA ALA A 379 -26.37 -9.11 4.09
C ALA A 379 -25.56 -8.29 3.08
N LEU A 380 -25.64 -6.95 3.16
CA LEU A 380 -24.89 -6.04 2.29
C LEU A 380 -23.38 -6.16 2.49
N GLN A 381 -22.91 -6.30 3.74
CA GLN A 381 -21.49 -6.47 4.04
C GLN A 381 -20.94 -7.82 3.56
N LEU A 382 -21.78 -8.84 3.43
CA LEU A 382 -21.42 -10.14 2.84
C LEU A 382 -21.70 -10.23 1.34
N GLY A 383 -22.27 -9.18 0.72
CA GLY A 383 -22.65 -9.17 -0.70
C GLY A 383 -23.79 -10.13 -1.04
N ARG A 384 -24.68 -10.42 -0.08
CA ARG A 384 -25.83 -11.32 -0.24
C ARG A 384 -27.13 -10.52 -0.23
N SER A 385 -28.16 -11.07 -0.89
CA SER A 385 -29.54 -10.65 -0.62
C SER A 385 -29.99 -11.19 0.74
N LEU A 386 -31.05 -10.61 1.33
CA LEU A 386 -31.64 -11.11 2.58
C LEU A 386 -32.02 -12.60 2.49
N SER A 387 -32.63 -13.01 1.38
CA SER A 387 -32.99 -14.41 1.15
C SER A 387 -31.76 -15.33 1.14
N GLN A 388 -30.72 -14.95 0.41
CA GLN A 388 -29.47 -15.72 0.32
C GLN A 388 -28.72 -15.81 1.66
N LEU A 389 -28.90 -14.81 2.54
CA LEU A 389 -28.32 -14.83 3.88
C LEU A 389 -29.07 -15.83 4.78
N ARG A 390 -30.40 -15.85 4.71
CA ARG A 390 -31.23 -16.84 5.45
C ARG A 390 -31.03 -18.26 4.94
N ASP A 391 -30.89 -18.43 3.62
CA ASP A 391 -30.60 -19.72 3.00
C ASP A 391 -29.24 -20.27 3.46
N LEU A 392 -28.23 -19.40 3.59
CA LEU A 392 -26.91 -19.75 4.14
C LEU A 392 -27.01 -20.19 5.61
N ALA A 393 -27.75 -19.45 6.44
CA ALA A 393 -27.95 -19.83 7.84
C ALA A 393 -28.66 -21.19 7.96
N THR A 394 -29.67 -21.43 7.12
CA THR A 394 -30.41 -22.70 7.11
C THR A 394 -29.54 -23.85 6.62
N SER A 395 -28.71 -23.63 5.60
CA SER A 395 -27.80 -24.66 5.08
C SER A 395 -26.67 -24.98 6.06
N SER A 396 -26.17 -23.99 6.79
CA SER A 396 -25.21 -24.17 7.90
C SER A 396 -25.80 -25.04 9.00
N SER A 397 -27.03 -24.76 9.44
CA SER A 397 -27.71 -25.49 10.51
C SER A 397 -28.01 -26.96 10.16
N CYS A 398 -28.24 -27.26 8.87
CA CYS A 398 -28.59 -28.60 8.41
C CYS A 398 -27.40 -29.50 8.06
N LYS A 399 -26.19 -28.94 7.89
CA LYS A 399 -25.00 -29.69 7.48
C LYS A 399 -24.11 -29.98 8.68
N GLU A 400 -23.47 -31.15 8.68
CA GLU A 400 -22.40 -31.42 9.65
C GLU A 400 -21.24 -30.42 9.44
N GLU A 401 -20.53 -30.07 10.52
CA GLU A 401 -19.57 -28.96 10.55
C GLU A 401 -18.45 -29.04 9.48
N GLU A 402 -18.18 -30.21 8.91
CA GLU A 402 -17.19 -30.44 7.86
C GLU A 402 -17.73 -30.23 6.41
N GLU A 403 -19.05 -30.23 6.20
CA GLU A 403 -19.70 -30.19 4.87
C GLU A 403 -20.12 -28.78 4.39
N ILE A 404 -19.88 -27.74 5.19
CA ILE A 404 -20.18 -26.36 4.80
C ILE A 404 -19.13 -25.89 3.78
N GLU A 405 -19.32 -26.17 2.49
CA GLU A 405 -18.42 -25.73 1.41
C GLU A 405 -18.53 -24.23 1.11
N GLU A 406 -19.65 -23.59 1.43
CA GLU A 406 -19.94 -22.21 1.03
C GLU A 406 -19.36 -21.18 2.01
N PHE A 407 -18.69 -20.16 1.48
CA PHE A 407 -18.22 -18.99 2.25
C PHE A 407 -19.40 -18.07 2.63
N ALA A 408 -19.29 -17.38 3.77
CA ALA A 408 -20.30 -16.41 4.16
C ALA A 408 -20.28 -15.20 3.21
N SER A 409 -19.09 -14.73 2.82
CA SER A 409 -18.96 -13.64 1.87
C SER A 409 -19.11 -14.12 0.42
N LYS A 410 -19.82 -13.34 -0.39
CA LYS A 410 -19.80 -13.42 -1.87
C LYS A 410 -18.97 -12.32 -2.53
N LEU A 411 -18.44 -11.39 -1.74
CA LEU A 411 -17.70 -10.23 -2.24
C LEU A 411 -16.24 -10.54 -2.56
N PHE A 412 -15.67 -11.58 -1.95
CA PHE A 412 -14.23 -11.86 -1.98
C PHE A 412 -13.93 -13.29 -2.38
#